data_AF-A0A1X7LKC5-F1
#
_entry.id   AF-A0A1X7LKC5-F1
#
_cell.length_a   1.000
_cell.length_b   1.000
_cell.length_c   1.000
_cell.angle_alpha   90.00
_cell.angle_beta   90.00
_cell.angle_gamma   90.00
#
_symmetry.space_group_name_H-M   'P 1'
#
loop_
_entity.id
_entity.type
_entity.pdbx_description
1 polymer ?
#
loop_
_entity_poly.entity_id
_entity_poly.type
_entity_poly.pdbx_seq_one_letter_code
_entity_poly.pdbx_strand_id
1 'polypeptide(L)'
;MYAAIAEARFSSTFIGGIDVEVTKVAIYVKNPYSFFDDSDGGSQYLGHWNRDGICLVPEGFVAQRANWGSWSSYVIQPEGSYGRTFWPVHNSDFRRWQDAHNAGGDMVLFSDCRVVKIDPIKFRVKK
;
A
#
# COMPACT_ATOMS: atom_id res chain seq x y z
N MET A 1 10.34 -7.50 0.00
CA MET A 1 11.65 -6.81 -0.02
C MET A 1 12.09 -6.72 -1.48
N TYR A 2 12.66 -5.58 -1.88
CA TYR A 2 13.00 -5.28 -3.27
C TYR A 2 14.47 -4.89 -3.39
N ALA A 3 15.04 -5.07 -4.59
CA ALA A 3 16.39 -4.63 -4.92
C ALA A 3 16.40 -3.96 -6.31
N ALA A 4 17.26 -2.96 -6.46
CA ALA A 4 17.53 -2.29 -7.73
C ALA A 4 19.04 -2.09 -7.94
N ILE A 5 19.47 -1.89 -9.19
CA ILE A 5 20.86 -1.55 -9.50
C ILE A 5 21.16 -0.17 -8.94
N ALA A 6 22.15 -0.08 -8.04
CA ALA A 6 22.61 1.20 -7.48
C ALA A 6 23.87 1.71 -8.20
N GLU A 7 24.75 0.82 -8.63
CA GLU A 7 25.94 1.16 -9.42
C GLU A 7 26.18 0.07 -10.47
N ALA A 8 26.33 0.50 -11.72
CA ALA A 8 26.80 -0.33 -12.83
C ALA A 8 27.91 0.41 -13.58
N ARG A 9 28.93 -0.34 -13.99
CA ARG A 9 30.04 0.12 -14.80
C ARG A 9 29.91 -0.44 -16.21
N PHE A 10 30.24 0.39 -17.19
CA PHE A 10 30.08 0.05 -18.61
C PHE A 10 31.44 0.12 -19.30
N SER A 11 31.73 -0.83 -20.16
CA SER A 11 32.95 -0.86 -20.96
C SER A 11 32.63 -1.30 -22.38
N SER A 12 32.98 -0.46 -23.35
CA SER A 12 32.78 -0.78 -24.76
C SER A 12 33.83 -1.79 -25.22
N THR A 13 33.39 -2.79 -25.99
CA THR A 13 34.30 -3.79 -26.56
C THR A 13 34.63 -3.47 -28.01
N PHE A 14 35.87 -3.77 -28.41
CA PHE A 14 36.41 -3.50 -29.75
C PHE A 14 35.56 -4.11 -30.89
N ILE A 15 34.94 -5.27 -30.64
CA ILE A 15 34.19 -6.06 -31.65
C ILE A 15 32.68 -5.79 -31.61
N GLY A 16 32.25 -4.70 -30.98
CA GLY A 16 30.84 -4.36 -30.77
C GLY A 16 30.25 -5.04 -29.53
N GLY A 17 29.36 -4.32 -28.84
CA GLY A 17 28.78 -4.72 -27.55
C GLY A 17 29.28 -3.89 -26.37
N ILE A 18 28.58 -4.01 -25.25
CA ILE A 18 28.90 -3.33 -23.99
C ILE A 18 28.98 -4.37 -22.89
N ASP A 19 30.13 -4.44 -22.23
CA ASP A 19 30.29 -5.16 -20.97
C ASP A 19 29.73 -4.32 -19.83
N VAL A 20 28.84 -4.92 -19.04
CA VAL A 20 28.19 -4.31 -17.88
C VAL A 20 28.63 -5.07 -16.63
N GLU A 21 29.08 -4.33 -15.63
CA GLU A 21 29.44 -4.84 -14.32
C GLU A 21 28.62 -4.12 -13.23
N VAL A 22 27.70 -4.85 -12.59
CA VAL A 22 26.92 -4.33 -11.46
C VAL A 22 27.71 -4.56 -10.17
N THR A 23 28.07 -3.49 -9.47
CA THR A 23 28.95 -3.53 -8.28
C THR A 23 28.21 -3.24 -6.98
N LYS A 24 27.06 -2.56 -7.05
CA LYS A 24 26.24 -2.22 -5.89
C LYS A 24 24.76 -2.38 -6.20
N VAL A 25 24.01 -2.85 -5.21
CA VAL A 25 22.54 -2.91 -5.26
C VAL A 25 21.93 -2.08 -4.12
N ALA A 26 20.80 -1.48 -4.43
CA ALA A 26 19.95 -0.72 -3.52
C ALA A 26 18.87 -1.67 -3.00
N ILE A 27 18.88 -1.98 -1.70
CA ILE A 27 17.86 -2.81 -1.05
C ILE A 27 16.88 -1.90 -0.32
N TYR A 28 15.57 -2.15 -0.51
CA TYR A 28 14.52 -1.37 0.13
C TYR A 28 13.23 -2.19 0.30
N VAL A 29 12.34 -1.71 1.15
CA VAL A 29 10.97 -2.22 1.28
C VAL A 29 10.04 -1.26 0.55
N LYS A 30 9.17 -1.81 -0.28
CA LYS A 30 8.04 -1.10 -0.89
C LYS A 30 6.78 -1.70 -0.29
N ASN A 31 5.92 -0.85 0.25
CA ASN A 31 4.58 -1.21 0.68
C ASN A 31 3.58 -0.43 -0.16
N PRO A 32 2.92 -1.04 -1.16
CA PRO A 32 1.74 -0.43 -1.75
C PRO A 32 0.70 -0.35 -0.63
N TYR A 33 0.41 0.85 -0.14
CA TYR A 33 -0.58 1.06 0.89
C TYR A 33 -1.96 0.88 0.24
N SER A 34 -2.36 -0.38 0.09
CA SER A 34 -3.62 -0.79 -0.50
C SER A 34 -4.55 -1.25 0.60
N PHE A 35 -5.79 -0.79 0.54
CA PHE A 35 -6.89 -1.43 1.24
C PHE A 35 -7.23 -2.73 0.51
N PHE A 36 -7.62 -3.76 1.25
CA PHE A 36 -7.97 -5.06 0.66
C PHE A 36 -9.46 -5.09 0.35
N ASP A 37 -9.87 -5.20 -0.90
CA ASP A 37 -11.23 -5.67 -1.21
C ASP A 37 -11.10 -7.18 -1.41
N ASP A 38 -11.56 -7.97 -0.45
CA ASP A 38 -11.53 -9.42 -0.53
C ASP A 38 -12.67 -9.95 -1.41
N SER A 39 -12.34 -10.91 -2.27
CA SER A 39 -13.27 -11.46 -3.28
C SER A 39 -14.52 -12.12 -2.68
N ASP A 40 -14.46 -12.48 -1.39
CA ASP A 40 -15.53 -13.18 -0.67
C ASP A 40 -16.14 -12.37 0.49
N GLY A 41 -15.62 -11.17 0.82
CA GLY A 41 -15.90 -10.45 2.09
C GLY A 41 -16.41 -9.01 1.98
N GLY A 42 -16.42 -8.43 0.77
CA GLY A 42 -16.87 -7.05 0.56
C GLY A 42 -15.73 -6.03 0.70
N SER A 43 -16.08 -4.76 0.87
CA SER A 43 -15.05 -3.72 0.92
C SER A 43 -14.49 -3.53 2.33
N GLN A 44 -13.17 -3.40 2.50
CA GLN A 44 -12.53 -3.27 3.82
C GLN A 44 -13.19 -2.20 4.69
N TYR A 45 -13.50 -2.56 5.93
CA TYR A 45 -14.02 -1.67 6.95
C TYR A 45 -12.88 -0.83 7.54
N LEU A 46 -13.08 0.48 7.59
CA LEU A 46 -12.09 1.49 7.97
C LEU A 46 -12.46 2.24 9.26
N GLY A 47 -13.48 1.76 9.99
CA GLY A 47 -13.98 2.39 11.22
C GLY A 47 -15.29 3.13 11.04
N HIS A 48 -15.80 3.71 12.12
CA HIS A 48 -16.92 4.66 12.07
C HIS A 48 -16.41 6.09 12.18
N TRP A 49 -16.86 6.97 11.28
CA TRP A 49 -16.34 8.32 11.15
C TRP A 49 -17.44 9.34 11.39
N ASN A 50 -17.06 10.48 11.95
CA ASN A 50 -17.86 11.70 11.89
C ASN A 50 -16.93 12.90 11.71
N ARG A 51 -17.51 14.11 11.66
CA ARG A 51 -16.75 15.35 11.45
C ARG A 51 -15.69 15.63 12.53
N ASP A 52 -15.81 14.99 13.69
CA ASP A 52 -14.99 15.25 14.87
C ASP A 52 -13.98 14.14 15.15
N GLY A 53 -13.96 13.08 14.34
CA GLY A 53 -12.94 12.04 14.38
C GLY A 53 -13.43 10.65 13.99
N ILE A 54 -12.64 9.66 14.42
CA ILE A 54 -12.83 8.25 14.11
C ILE A 54 -13.13 7.49 15.40
N CYS A 55 -14.10 6.60 15.35
CA CYS A 55 -14.39 5.60 16.36
C CYS A 55 -14.05 4.22 15.79
N LEU A 56 -13.15 3.52 16.46
CA LEU A 56 -12.83 2.14 16.13
C LEU A 56 -13.73 1.22 16.95
N VAL A 57 -14.49 0.38 16.26
CA VAL A 57 -15.31 -0.66 16.87
C VAL A 57 -14.63 -2.01 16.63
N PRO A 58 -13.94 -2.58 17.63
CA PRO A 58 -13.25 -3.87 17.50
C PRO A 58 -14.17 -4.98 17.01
N GLU A 59 -15.43 -4.98 17.45
CA GLU A 59 -16.46 -5.93 17.04
C GLU A 59 -16.77 -5.82 15.54
N GLY A 60 -16.80 -4.60 14.99
CA GLY A 60 -16.98 -4.38 13.55
C GLY A 60 -15.81 -4.91 12.72
N PHE A 61 -14.58 -4.77 13.23
CA PHE A 61 -13.37 -5.31 12.58
C PHE A 61 -13.35 -6.85 12.60
N VAL A 62 -13.68 -7.45 13.75
CA VAL A 62 -13.78 -8.92 13.89
C VAL A 62 -14.91 -9.48 13.02
N ALA A 63 -16.06 -8.82 12.98
CA ALA A 63 -17.22 -9.24 12.20
C ALA A 63 -16.91 -9.29 10.70
N GLN A 64 -16.26 -8.28 10.14
CA GLN A 64 -15.85 -8.31 8.73
C GLN A 64 -14.88 -9.48 8.47
N ARG A 65 -13.86 -9.66 9.32
CA ARG A 65 -12.85 -10.70 9.12
C ARG A 65 -13.40 -12.12 9.26
N ALA A 66 -14.43 -12.30 10.10
CA ALA A 66 -15.08 -13.59 10.32
C ALA A 66 -16.29 -13.82 9.38
N ASN A 67 -16.60 -12.87 8.49
CA ASN A 67 -17.84 -12.83 7.71
C ASN A 67 -19.10 -13.05 8.60
N TRP A 68 -19.08 -12.51 9.81
CA TRP A 68 -20.13 -12.68 10.81
C TRP A 68 -21.10 -11.49 10.80
N GLY A 69 -22.12 -11.60 9.95
CA GLY A 69 -23.22 -10.64 9.87
C GLY A 69 -22.80 -9.25 9.36
N SER A 70 -23.70 -8.28 9.47
CA SER A 70 -23.49 -6.92 8.92
C SER A 70 -22.98 -5.90 9.95
N TRP A 71 -22.27 -6.36 10.99
CA TRP A 71 -21.88 -5.52 12.12
C TRP A 71 -20.96 -4.35 11.75
N SER A 72 -20.15 -4.47 10.69
CA SER A 72 -19.35 -3.38 10.14
C SER A 72 -20.17 -2.29 9.43
N SER A 73 -21.47 -2.54 9.18
CA SER A 73 -22.35 -1.67 8.39
C SER A 73 -23.38 -0.89 9.22
N TYR A 74 -23.43 -1.08 10.55
CA TYR A 74 -24.37 -0.34 11.37
C TYR A 74 -23.81 1.01 11.80
N VAL A 75 -24.68 2.01 11.86
CA VAL A 75 -24.38 3.31 12.46
C VAL A 75 -24.31 3.17 13.98
N ILE A 76 -23.34 3.84 14.60
CA ILE A 76 -23.24 3.89 16.06
C ILE A 76 -23.55 5.29 16.57
N GLN A 77 -24.22 5.35 17.72
CA GLN A 77 -24.46 6.58 18.46
C GLN A 77 -24.14 6.33 19.93
N PRO A 78 -22.94 6.67 20.40
CA PRO A 78 -22.59 6.52 21.81
C PRO A 78 -23.50 7.37 22.69
N GLU A 79 -23.93 6.86 23.84
CA GLU A 79 -24.73 7.62 24.80
C GLU A 79 -23.91 8.75 25.46
N GLY A 80 -24.51 9.92 25.64
CA GLY A 80 -23.92 11.09 26.32
C GLY A 80 -24.22 12.43 25.62
N SER A 81 -23.90 13.56 26.27
CA SER A 81 -24.17 14.92 25.74
C SER A 81 -23.47 15.25 24.41
N TYR A 82 -22.53 14.40 23.98
CA TYR A 82 -21.84 14.47 22.69
C TYR A 82 -22.20 13.29 21.78
N GLY A 83 -23.38 12.68 21.97
CA GLY A 83 -23.89 11.50 21.25
C GLY A 83 -24.05 11.76 19.75
N ARG A 84 -22.93 11.84 19.07
CA ARG A 84 -22.79 12.06 17.64
C ARG A 84 -22.90 10.73 16.94
N THR A 85 -23.67 10.74 15.87
CA THR A 85 -23.76 9.63 14.92
C THR A 85 -22.40 9.44 14.26
N PHE A 86 -21.83 8.23 14.34
CA PHE A 86 -20.70 7.85 13.51
C PHE A 86 -21.15 6.86 12.45
N TRP A 87 -20.73 7.12 11.21
CA TRP A 87 -21.11 6.34 10.04
C TRP A 87 -20.03 5.31 9.73
N PRO A 88 -20.38 4.06 9.43
CA PRO A 88 -19.41 3.08 9.01
C PRO A 88 -18.80 3.53 7.69
N VAL A 89 -17.47 3.51 7.61
CA VAL A 89 -16.73 3.84 6.39
C VAL A 89 -16.01 2.60 5.91
N HIS A 90 -16.18 2.29 4.64
CA HIS A 90 -15.48 1.22 3.96
C HIS A 90 -14.59 1.78 2.84
N ASN A 91 -13.68 0.95 2.34
CA ASN A 91 -12.81 1.33 1.22
C ASN A 91 -13.62 1.71 -0.03
N SER A 92 -14.79 1.12 -0.25
CA SER A 92 -15.70 1.45 -1.35
C SER A 92 -16.25 2.87 -1.24
N ASP A 93 -16.47 3.39 -0.03
CA ASP A 93 -16.85 4.78 0.19
C ASP A 93 -15.71 5.72 -0.23
N PHE A 94 -14.46 5.36 0.10
CA PHE A 94 -13.29 6.09 -0.36
C PHE A 94 -13.15 6.04 -1.88
N ARG A 95 -13.27 4.87 -2.51
CA ARG A 95 -13.19 4.74 -3.99
C ARG A 95 -14.28 5.57 -4.69
N ARG A 96 -15.54 5.51 -4.22
CA ARG A 96 -16.63 6.35 -4.73
C ARG A 96 -16.32 7.84 -4.61
N TRP A 97 -15.75 8.25 -3.47
CA TRP A 97 -15.33 9.64 -3.30
C TRP A 97 -14.21 10.00 -4.28
N GLN A 98 -13.19 9.15 -4.45
CA GLN A 98 -12.11 9.38 -5.41
C GLN A 98 -12.65 9.55 -6.84
N ASP A 99 -13.53 8.64 -7.28
CA ASP A 99 -14.14 8.68 -8.62
C ASP A 99 -14.95 9.96 -8.84
N ALA A 100 -15.72 10.39 -7.83
CA ALA A 100 -16.55 11.59 -7.91
C ALA A 100 -15.73 12.90 -7.90
N HIS A 101 -14.55 12.90 -7.27
CA HIS A 101 -13.75 14.11 -7.09
C HIS A 101 -12.48 14.13 -7.95
N ASN A 102 -12.21 13.05 -8.70
CA ASN A 102 -10.97 12.81 -9.44
C ASN A 102 -9.72 13.14 -8.58
N ALA A 103 -9.78 12.74 -7.31
CA ALA A 103 -8.83 13.12 -6.26
C ALA A 103 -8.53 11.92 -5.35
N GLY A 104 -7.43 12.00 -4.61
CA GLY A 104 -6.88 10.85 -3.89
C GLY A 104 -6.19 9.90 -4.87
N GLY A 105 -4.98 9.45 -4.55
CA GLY A 105 -4.24 8.48 -5.34
C GLY A 105 -3.80 7.32 -4.46
N ASP A 106 -3.30 6.25 -5.07
CA ASP A 106 -2.71 5.18 -4.30
C ASP A 106 -1.39 5.65 -3.67
N MET A 107 -1.26 5.45 -2.37
CA MET A 107 -0.03 5.75 -1.66
C MET A 107 0.90 4.54 -1.71
N VAL A 108 2.16 4.77 -2.05
CA VAL A 108 3.21 3.74 -1.96
C VAL A 108 4.27 4.23 -1.00
N LEU A 109 4.46 3.49 0.09
CA LEU A 109 5.49 3.79 1.07
C LEU A 109 6.76 3.03 0.72
N PHE A 110 7.88 3.74 0.79
CA PHE A 110 9.21 3.16 0.64
C PHE A 110 9.96 3.31 1.96
N SER A 111 10.72 2.28 2.35
CA SER A 111 11.72 2.44 3.39
C SER A 111 12.90 3.27 2.86
N ASP A 112 13.74 3.73 3.78
CA ASP A 112 15.09 4.14 3.41
C ASP A 112 15.78 3.05 2.61
N CYS A 113 16.55 3.47 1.60
CA CYS A 113 17.35 2.57 0.80
C CYS A 113 18.69 2.27 1.49
N ARG A 114 19.09 1.00 1.50
CA ARG A 114 20.44 0.58 1.88
C ARG A 114 21.19 0.14 0.64
N VAL A 115 22.24 0.89 0.29
CA VAL A 115 23.16 0.52 -0.79
C VAL A 115 24.21 -0.43 -0.25
N VAL A 116 24.30 -1.62 -0.83
CA VAL A 116 25.28 -2.63 -0.46
C VAL A 116 26.18 -2.94 -1.65
N LYS A 117 27.47 -3.12 -1.37
CA LYS A 117 28.43 -3.65 -2.34
C LYS A 117 28.23 -5.15 -2.45
N ILE A 118 28.30 -5.67 -3.67
CA ILE A 118 28.17 -7.10 -3.96
C ILE A 118 29.38 -7.61 -4.73
N ASP A 119 29.51 -8.93 -4.81
CA ASP A 119 30.40 -9.56 -5.79
C ASP A 119 29.90 -9.18 -7.19
N PRO A 120 30.76 -8.61 -8.06
CA PRO A 120 30.27 -7.99 -9.27
C PRO A 120 29.59 -8.97 -10.22
N ILE A 121 28.37 -8.63 -10.64
CA ILE A 121 27.63 -9.40 -11.65
C ILE A 121 28.00 -8.83 -13.02
N LYS A 122 28.57 -9.68 -13.87
CA LYS A 122 29.09 -9.29 -15.19
C LYS A 122 28.26 -9.92 -16.30
N PHE A 123 27.84 -9.12 -17.26
CA PHE A 123 27.17 -9.60 -18.46
C PHE A 123 27.43 -8.67 -19.65
N ARG A 124 27.27 -9.21 -20.86
CA ARG A 124 27.46 -8.46 -22.11
C ARG A 124 26.13 -8.21 -22.77
N VAL A 125 25.86 -6.97 -23.13
CA VAL A 125 24.72 -6.59 -23.97
C VAL A 125 25.21 -6.52 -25.42
N LYS A 126 24.64 -7.37 -26.28
CA LYS A 126 24.88 -7.33 -27.73
C LYS A 126 23.88 -6.36 -28.37
N LYS A 127 24.34 -5.64 -29.39
CA LYS A 127 23.45 -4.88 -30.28
C LYS A 127 22.60 -5.84 -31.10
#